data_AF-A0A3B8L4D0-F1
#
_entry.id   AF-A0A3B8L4D0-F1
#
_cell.length_a   1.000
_cell.length_b   1.000
_cell.length_c   1.000
_cell.angle_alpha   90.00
_cell.angle_beta   90.00
_cell.angle_gamma   90.00
#
_symmetry.space_group_name_H-M   'P 1'
#
loop_
_entity.id
_entity.type
_entity.pdbx_description
1 polymer ?
#
loop_
_entity_poly.entity_id
_entity_poly.type
_entity_poly.pdbx_seq_one_letter_code
_entity_poly.pdbx_strand_id
1 'polypeptide(L)'
;MDPADGHRVDAYTAFSWELPDRPPQVIDGQLALNQNNALRIRPSDGATPPGRPKVTRGTSQTDALLAHEQFHYDVGFVIARVVARNLMALRKPDRASMITAIRQLTHFHFRTRASLIQSRYDADSRHGTNSTYQRIWKQKMANCLSNPRATKLGGFWL
;
A
#
# COMPACT_ATOMS: atom_id res chain seq x y z
N MET A 1 11.99 1.48 16.54
CA MET A 1 10.73 2.09 16.98
C MET A 1 9.84 2.10 15.77
N ASP A 2 8.70 1.44 15.87
CA ASP A 2 7.61 1.56 14.91
C ASP A 2 7.11 3.02 14.98
N PRO A 3 7.04 3.75 13.85
CA PRO A 3 6.55 5.12 13.84
C PRO A 3 5.05 5.26 14.14
N ALA A 4 4.26 4.19 14.12
CA ALA A 4 2.82 4.21 14.39
C ALA A 4 2.50 4.24 15.90
N ASP A 5 3.24 3.49 16.71
CA ASP A 5 2.95 3.33 18.15
C ASP A 5 4.17 3.52 19.07
N GLY A 6 5.37 3.70 18.51
CA GLY A 6 6.60 3.90 19.25
C GLY A 6 7.19 2.62 19.85
N HIS A 7 6.62 1.43 19.61
CA HIS A 7 7.18 0.20 20.15
C HIS A 7 8.49 -0.20 19.45
N ARG A 8 9.38 -0.87 20.19
CA ARG A 8 10.60 -1.45 19.59
C ARG A 8 10.21 -2.65 18.74
N VAL A 9 10.40 -2.53 17.43
CA VAL A 9 10.28 -3.63 16.46
C VAL A 9 11.64 -3.99 15.87
N ASP A 10 11.77 -5.27 15.53
CA ASP A 10 12.98 -5.90 15.02
C ASP A 10 13.27 -5.52 13.56
N ALA A 11 12.21 -5.35 12.77
CA ALA A 11 12.25 -4.78 11.43
C ALA A 11 11.01 -3.90 11.21
N TYR A 12 11.07 -3.02 10.22
CA TYR A 12 9.96 -2.19 9.81
C TYR A 12 10.04 -1.88 8.31
N THR A 13 8.98 -2.26 7.60
CA THR A 13 8.78 -2.00 6.19
C THR A 13 7.46 -1.27 5.99
N ALA A 14 7.56 0.00 5.62
CA ALA A 14 6.47 0.73 5.01
C ALA A 14 6.57 0.67 3.49
N PHE A 15 5.61 1.31 2.82
CA PHE A 15 5.69 1.59 1.40
C PHE A 15 5.50 3.07 1.13
N SER A 16 6.15 3.54 0.07
CA SER A 16 5.95 4.85 -0.53
C SER A 16 5.36 4.68 -1.92
N TRP A 17 4.69 5.72 -2.42
CA TRP A 17 4.10 5.72 -3.74
C TRP A 17 4.38 7.02 -4.49
N GLU A 18 4.42 6.92 -5.81
CA GLU A 18 4.67 8.04 -6.72
C GLU A 18 3.71 7.93 -7.90
N LEU A 19 2.95 9.00 -8.13
CA LEU A 19 2.18 9.21 -9.35
C LEU A 19 2.92 10.27 -10.18
N PRO A 20 3.52 9.93 -11.33
CA PRO A 20 4.23 10.90 -12.15
C PRO A 20 3.33 12.07 -12.55
N ASP A 21 3.83 13.30 -12.45
CA ASP A 21 3.14 14.48 -12.94
C ASP A 21 3.19 14.47 -14.47
N ARG A 22 2.09 14.06 -15.10
CA ARG A 22 1.90 14.14 -16.54
C ARG A 22 0.66 14.97 -16.83
N PRO A 23 0.68 15.77 -17.91
CA PRO A 23 -0.48 16.56 -18.30
C PRO A 23 -1.74 15.68 -18.43
N PRO A 24 -2.87 16.08 -17.83
CA PRO A 24 -4.14 15.40 -18.07
C PRO A 24 -4.57 15.61 -19.53
N GLN A 25 -5.45 14.74 -20.01
CA GLN A 25 -6.05 14.81 -21.34
C GLN A 25 -7.54 15.13 -21.23
N VAL A 26 -8.15 15.65 -22.29
CA VAL A 26 -9.59 15.89 -22.37
C VAL A 26 -10.25 14.70 -23.07
N ILE A 27 -11.24 14.08 -22.42
CA ILE A 27 -12.06 12.99 -22.95
C ILE A 27 -13.51 13.37 -22.69
N ASP A 28 -14.34 13.43 -23.74
CA ASP A 28 -15.78 13.76 -23.65
C ASP A 28 -16.05 15.06 -22.88
N GLY A 29 -15.22 16.09 -23.09
CA GLY A 29 -15.33 17.39 -22.42
C GLY A 29 -14.89 17.41 -20.96
N GLN A 30 -14.31 16.32 -20.44
CA GLN A 30 -13.81 16.22 -19.07
C GLN A 30 -12.31 15.95 -19.04
N LEU A 31 -11.61 16.46 -18.02
CA LEU A 31 -10.24 16.07 -17.75
C LEU A 31 -10.18 14.60 -17.29
N ALA A 32 -9.20 13.88 -17.82
CA ALA A 32 -8.84 12.51 -17.48
C ALA A 32 -7.33 12.41 -17.28
N LEU A 33 -6.89 11.46 -16.47
CA LEU A 33 -5.45 11.16 -16.37
C LEU A 33 -4.94 10.53 -17.67
N ASN A 34 -3.65 10.78 -17.95
CA ASN A 34 -2.97 10.19 -19.09
C ASN A 34 -2.93 8.66 -18.94
N GLN A 35 -3.33 7.92 -19.99
CA GLN A 35 -3.42 6.45 -19.96
C GLN A 35 -2.07 5.76 -19.73
N ASN A 36 -0.95 6.45 -20.01
CA ASN A 36 0.39 5.92 -19.80
C ASN A 36 0.95 6.22 -18.39
N ASN A 37 0.15 6.78 -17.47
CA ASN A 37 0.59 7.00 -16.09
C ASN A 37 0.85 5.68 -15.38
N ALA A 38 2.02 5.58 -14.75
CA ALA A 38 2.42 4.43 -13.95
C ALA A 38 2.54 4.82 -12.49
N LEU A 39 1.68 4.25 -11.64
CA LEU A 39 1.80 4.36 -10.19
C LEU A 39 2.93 3.46 -9.72
N ARG A 40 3.95 4.04 -9.09
CA ARG A 40 5.12 3.31 -8.58
C ARG A 40 4.99 3.09 -7.09
N ILE A 41 5.29 1.89 -6.62
CA ILE A 41 5.37 1.53 -5.20
C ILE A 41 6.80 1.14 -4.89
N ARG A 42 7.34 1.60 -3.76
CA ARG A 42 8.69 1.28 -3.29
C ARG A 42 8.65 1.01 -1.80
N PRO A 43 9.47 0.09 -1.26
CA PRO A 43 9.61 -0.02 0.18
C PRO A 43 10.12 1.32 0.76
N SER A 44 9.77 1.61 2.01
CA SER A 44 10.26 2.78 2.75
C SER A 44 10.45 2.45 4.23
N ASP A 45 11.23 3.26 4.93
CA ASP A 45 11.44 3.20 6.38
C ASP A 45 10.45 4.06 7.18
N GLY A 46 9.42 4.63 6.51
CA GLY A 46 8.43 5.50 7.13
C GLY A 46 8.85 6.98 7.27
N ALA A 47 10.10 7.33 6.95
CA ALA A 47 10.50 8.72 6.76
C ALA A 47 10.24 9.14 5.30
N THR A 48 9.74 10.36 5.06
CA THR A 48 9.54 10.88 3.68
C THR A 48 10.81 11.62 3.25
N PRO A 49 11.34 11.53 1.99
CA PRO A 49 10.92 10.77 0.81
C PRO A 49 11.67 9.40 0.70
N PRO A 50 11.60 8.59 -0.40
CA PRO A 50 11.72 7.13 -0.34
C PRO A 50 13.04 6.63 0.27
N GLY A 51 12.92 5.91 1.39
CA GLY A 51 14.00 5.22 2.10
C GLY A 51 14.09 3.73 1.76
N ARG A 52 15.15 3.07 2.22
CA ARG A 52 15.26 1.60 2.20
C ARG A 52 14.43 1.02 3.35
N PRO A 53 13.97 -0.25 3.30
CA PRO A 53 13.35 -0.88 4.47
C PRO A 53 14.30 -0.80 5.68
N LYS A 54 13.75 -0.59 6.88
CA LYS A 54 14.54 -0.43 8.10
C LYS A 54 14.66 -1.76 8.81
N VAL A 55 15.88 -2.23 8.98
CA VAL A 55 16.18 -3.37 9.85
C VAL A 55 16.96 -2.88 11.05
N THR A 56 16.57 -3.28 12.25
CA THR A 56 17.30 -2.92 13.47
C THR A 56 18.67 -3.61 13.47
N ARG A 57 19.75 -2.85 13.69
CA ARG A 57 21.13 -3.37 13.71
C ARG A 57 21.27 -4.40 14.84
N GLY A 58 21.71 -5.61 14.51
CA GLY A 58 21.90 -6.71 15.46
C GLY A 58 20.73 -7.69 15.58
N THR A 59 19.63 -7.46 14.88
CA THR A 59 18.51 -8.41 14.80
C THR A 59 18.81 -9.50 13.77
N SER A 60 18.59 -10.77 14.14
CA SER A 60 18.63 -11.89 13.19
C SER A 60 17.43 -11.81 12.24
N GLN A 61 17.70 -11.59 10.95
CA GLN A 61 16.69 -11.57 9.88
C GLN A 61 16.18 -12.99 9.59
N THR A 62 15.43 -13.57 10.53
CA THR A 62 14.83 -14.89 10.33
C THR A 62 13.85 -14.86 9.16
N ASP A 63 13.64 -15.99 8.50
CA ASP A 63 12.67 -16.11 7.40
C ASP A 63 11.26 -15.70 7.81
N ALA A 64 10.88 -15.96 9.08
CA ALA A 64 9.59 -15.55 9.62
C ALA A 64 9.45 -14.03 9.71
N LEU A 65 10.50 -13.34 10.18
CA LEU A 65 10.53 -11.88 10.25
C LEU A 65 10.52 -11.26 8.85
N LEU A 66 11.35 -11.75 7.92
CA LEU A 66 11.37 -11.26 6.55
C LEU A 66 10.02 -11.48 5.84
N ALA A 67 9.39 -12.63 6.06
CA ALA A 67 8.05 -12.88 5.55
C ALA A 67 6.97 -12.01 6.21
N HIS A 68 7.20 -11.51 7.43
CA HIS A 68 6.30 -10.58 8.10
C HIS A 68 6.36 -9.21 7.42
N GLU A 69 7.58 -8.69 7.23
CA GLU A 69 7.84 -7.42 6.56
C GLU A 69 7.39 -7.41 5.08
N GLN A 70 7.59 -8.53 4.37
CA GLN A 70 7.14 -8.66 2.99
C GLN A 70 5.62 -8.47 2.85
N PHE A 71 4.84 -8.95 3.82
CA PHE A 71 3.39 -8.78 3.78
C PHE A 71 2.98 -7.30 3.80
N HIS A 72 3.63 -6.47 4.63
CA HIS A 72 3.36 -5.02 4.67
C HIS A 72 3.66 -4.34 3.34
N TYR A 73 4.75 -4.73 2.68
CA TYR A 73 5.02 -4.25 1.33
C TYR A 73 3.96 -4.69 0.31
N ASP A 74 3.54 -5.97 0.36
CA ASP A 74 2.54 -6.51 -0.55
C ASP A 74 1.17 -5.81 -0.40
N VAL A 75 0.81 -5.36 0.81
CA VAL A 75 -0.39 -4.52 1.04
C VAL A 75 -0.33 -3.26 0.18
N GLY A 76 0.79 -2.55 0.19
CA GLY A 76 0.98 -1.36 -0.66
C GLY A 76 0.75 -1.65 -2.14
N PHE A 77 1.24 -2.79 -2.62
CA PHE A 77 1.08 -3.20 -4.02
C PHE A 77 -0.37 -3.51 -4.40
N VAL A 78 -1.11 -4.26 -3.58
CA VAL A 78 -2.51 -4.59 -3.87
C VAL A 78 -3.44 -3.38 -3.76
N ILE A 79 -3.16 -2.45 -2.82
CA ILE A 79 -3.84 -1.16 -2.74
C ILE A 79 -3.58 -0.33 -4.01
N ALA A 80 -2.32 -0.28 -4.46
CA ALA A 80 -1.94 0.46 -5.66
C ALA A 80 -2.67 -0.03 -6.92
N ARG A 81 -2.94 -1.33 -7.04
CA ARG A 81 -3.74 -1.89 -8.15
C ARG A 81 -5.15 -1.29 -8.19
N VAL A 82 -5.82 -1.13 -7.05
CA VAL A 82 -7.15 -0.51 -6.97
C VAL A 82 -7.06 0.98 -7.28
N VAL A 83 -6.10 1.67 -6.67
CA VAL A 83 -5.84 3.10 -6.92
C VAL A 83 -5.63 3.37 -8.40
N ALA A 84 -4.78 2.59 -9.08
CA ALA A 84 -4.53 2.73 -10.51
C ALA A 84 -5.82 2.63 -11.34
N ARG A 85 -6.68 1.66 -11.06
CA ARG A 85 -7.98 1.53 -11.76
C ARG A 85 -8.90 2.72 -11.51
N ASN A 86 -8.99 3.17 -10.26
CA ASN A 86 -9.82 4.32 -9.90
C ASN A 86 -9.30 5.61 -10.55
N LEU A 87 -7.97 5.78 -10.63
CA LEU A 87 -7.32 6.88 -11.33
C LEU A 87 -7.59 6.85 -12.84
N MET A 88 -7.55 5.68 -13.48
CA MET A 88 -7.88 5.53 -14.91
C MET A 88 -9.34 5.88 -15.22
N ALA A 89 -10.26 5.56 -14.31
CA ALA A 89 -11.68 5.88 -14.44
C ALA A 89 -12.02 7.34 -14.07
N LEU A 90 -11.09 8.07 -13.44
CA LEU A 90 -11.37 9.40 -12.92
C LEU A 90 -11.63 10.40 -14.05
N ARG A 91 -12.74 11.12 -13.93
CA ARG A 91 -13.11 12.24 -14.81
C ARG A 91 -13.54 13.44 -13.97
N LYS A 92 -13.05 14.64 -14.33
CA LYS A 92 -13.40 15.90 -13.63
C LYS A 92 -13.50 17.07 -14.61
N PRO A 93 -14.35 18.07 -14.33
CA PRO A 93 -14.56 19.20 -15.24
C PRO A 93 -13.34 20.13 -15.32
N ASP A 94 -12.54 20.21 -14.26
CA ASP A 94 -11.41 21.14 -14.17
C ASP A 94 -10.25 20.55 -13.36
N ARG A 95 -9.10 21.25 -13.41
CA ARG A 95 -7.84 20.81 -12.78
C ARG A 95 -7.92 20.79 -11.26
N ALA A 96 -8.60 21.75 -10.63
CA ALA A 96 -8.71 21.82 -9.18
C ALA A 96 -9.54 20.66 -8.63
N SER A 97 -10.65 20.34 -9.30
CA SER A 97 -11.50 19.17 -9.02
C SER A 97 -10.74 17.86 -9.23
N MET A 98 -9.90 17.77 -10.27
CA MET A 98 -9.03 16.62 -10.53
C MET A 98 -8.02 16.40 -9.40
N ILE A 99 -7.27 17.43 -9.02
CA ILE A 99 -6.26 17.36 -7.95
C ILE A 99 -6.91 16.94 -6.62
N THR A 100 -8.07 17.53 -6.30
CA THR A 100 -8.82 17.19 -5.08
C THR A 100 -9.21 15.71 -5.06
N ALA A 101 -9.75 15.20 -6.17
CA ALA A 101 -10.17 13.81 -6.26
C ALA A 101 -8.99 12.83 -6.18
N ILE A 102 -7.84 13.13 -6.80
CA ILE A 102 -6.62 12.33 -6.68
C ILE A 102 -6.15 12.28 -5.22
N ARG A 103 -6.14 13.42 -4.52
CA ARG A 103 -5.74 13.49 -3.11
C ARG A 103 -6.67 12.67 -2.21
N GLN A 104 -7.98 12.81 -2.39
CA GLN A 104 -8.97 12.04 -1.63
C GLN A 104 -8.83 10.54 -1.86
N LEU A 105 -8.71 10.13 -3.12
CA LEU A 105 -8.57 8.73 -3.52
C LEU A 105 -7.29 8.12 -2.94
N THR A 106 -6.15 8.79 -3.13
CA THR A 106 -4.86 8.29 -2.63
C THR A 106 -4.80 8.27 -1.10
N HIS A 107 -5.36 9.28 -0.42
CA HIS A 107 -5.48 9.28 1.04
C HIS A 107 -6.35 8.12 1.53
N PHE A 108 -7.54 7.96 0.98
CA PHE A 108 -8.48 6.92 1.41
C PHE A 108 -7.88 5.51 1.26
N HIS A 109 -7.23 5.23 0.15
CA HIS A 109 -6.64 3.92 -0.11
C HIS A 109 -5.32 3.71 0.66
N PHE A 110 -4.34 4.60 0.51
CA PHE A 110 -3.01 4.39 1.09
C PHE A 110 -2.89 4.76 2.56
N ARG A 111 -3.77 5.60 3.12
CA ARG A 111 -3.77 5.94 4.55
C ARG A 111 -4.85 5.19 5.29
N THR A 112 -6.10 5.23 4.83
CA THR A 112 -7.19 4.64 5.62
C THR A 112 -7.23 3.12 5.46
N ARG A 113 -7.38 2.61 4.24
CA ARG A 113 -7.55 1.16 4.00
C ARG A 113 -6.28 0.37 4.31
N ALA A 114 -5.13 0.85 3.84
CA ALA A 114 -3.85 0.19 4.12
C ALA A 114 -3.57 0.09 5.63
N SER A 115 -3.76 1.17 6.40
CA SER A 115 -3.53 1.14 7.86
C SER A 115 -4.43 0.12 8.57
N LEU A 116 -5.72 0.06 8.21
CA LEU A 116 -6.63 -0.93 8.80
C LEU A 116 -6.16 -2.37 8.57
N ILE A 117 -5.67 -2.67 7.37
CA ILE A 117 -5.18 -4.00 7.01
C ILE A 117 -3.88 -4.31 7.76
N GLN A 118 -2.91 -3.39 7.73
CA GLN A 118 -1.60 -3.58 8.37
C GLN A 118 -1.76 -3.74 9.88
N SER A 119 -2.47 -2.83 10.55
CA SER A 119 -2.69 -2.92 12.01
C SER A 119 -3.42 -4.19 12.41
N ARG A 120 -4.38 -4.66 11.59
CA ARG A 120 -5.05 -5.93 11.85
C ARG A 120 -4.08 -7.11 11.70
N TYR A 121 -3.25 -7.10 10.67
CA TYR A 121 -2.25 -8.14 10.43
C TYR A 121 -1.19 -8.19 11.53
N ASP A 122 -0.70 -7.03 11.98
CA ASP A 122 0.25 -6.94 13.09
C ASP A 122 -0.34 -7.53 14.38
N ALA A 123 -1.58 -7.19 14.70
CA ALA A 123 -2.28 -7.73 15.86
C ALA A 123 -2.48 -9.25 15.77
N ASP A 124 -2.97 -9.76 14.65
CA ASP A 124 -3.23 -11.19 14.45
C ASP A 124 -1.91 -11.99 14.47
N SER A 125 -0.88 -11.50 13.77
CA SER A 125 0.44 -12.15 13.66
C SER A 125 1.34 -11.91 14.87
N ARG A 126 0.94 -11.04 15.81
CA ARG A 126 1.78 -10.57 16.93
C ARG A 126 3.16 -10.13 16.44
N HIS A 127 3.18 -9.24 15.44
CA HIS A 127 4.38 -8.80 14.73
C HIS A 127 5.28 -9.97 14.28
N GLY A 128 4.67 -10.97 13.63
CA GLY A 128 5.38 -12.13 13.07
C GLY A 128 5.72 -13.26 14.05
N THR A 129 5.44 -13.11 15.34
CA THR A 129 5.69 -14.19 16.32
C THR A 129 4.61 -15.29 16.33
N ASN A 130 3.45 -15.03 15.72
CA ASN A 130 2.36 -15.99 15.57
C ASN A 130 2.30 -16.56 14.15
N SER A 131 3.06 -17.63 13.93
CA SER A 131 3.21 -18.29 12.62
C SER A 131 1.90 -18.80 12.03
N THR A 132 0.94 -19.21 12.88
CA THR A 132 -0.39 -19.68 12.44
C THR A 132 -1.15 -18.58 11.72
N TYR A 133 -1.28 -17.40 12.34
CA TYR A 133 -2.00 -16.28 11.71
C TYR A 133 -1.21 -15.67 10.56
N GLN A 134 0.12 -15.62 10.66
CA GLN A 134 0.97 -15.19 9.54
C GLN A 134 0.72 -16.06 8.30
N ARG A 135 0.63 -17.39 8.45
CA ARG A 135 0.30 -18.30 7.34
C ARG A 135 -1.09 -18.03 6.75
N ILE A 136 -2.11 -17.82 7.58
CA ILE A 136 -3.48 -17.51 7.13
C ILE A 136 -3.49 -16.22 6.29
N TRP A 137 -2.82 -15.18 6.75
CA TRP A 137 -2.74 -13.90 6.04
C TRP A 137 -1.94 -14.01 4.74
N LYS A 138 -0.83 -14.76 4.73
CA LYS A 138 -0.07 -15.03 3.50
C LYS A 138 -0.91 -15.76 2.45
N GLN A 139 -1.75 -16.72 2.85
CA GLN A 139 -2.66 -17.39 1.91
C GLN A 139 -3.70 -16.41 1.33
N LYS A 140 -4.27 -15.53 2.17
CA LYS A 140 -5.18 -14.47 1.71
C LYS A 140 -4.50 -13.51 0.73
N MET A 141 -3.25 -13.12 1.00
CA MET A 141 -2.45 -12.27 0.12
C MET A 141 -2.14 -12.96 -1.20
N ALA A 142 -1.72 -14.23 -1.19
CA ALA A 142 -1.47 -15.00 -2.40
C ALA A 142 -2.70 -15.06 -3.32
N ASN A 143 -3.88 -15.31 -2.75
CA ASN A 143 -5.16 -15.29 -3.49
C ASN A 143 -5.50 -13.90 -4.04
N CYS A 144 -5.16 -12.84 -3.31
CA CYS A 144 -5.35 -11.46 -3.76
C CYS A 144 -4.37 -11.10 -4.89
N LEU A 145 -3.12 -11.54 -4.80
CA LEU A 145 -2.08 -11.27 -5.79
C LEU A 145 -2.35 -11.99 -7.10
N SER A 146 -2.87 -13.21 -7.06
CA SER A 146 -3.24 -14.01 -8.24
C SER A 146 -4.46 -13.47 -8.99
N ASN A 147 -5.32 -12.70 -8.34
CA ASN A 147 -6.45 -12.03 -8.97
C ASN A 147 -6.12 -10.54 -9.22
N PRO A 148 -5.78 -10.12 -10.45
CA PRO A 148 -5.45 -8.72 -10.73
C PRO A 148 -6.64 -7.76 -10.51
N ARG A 149 -7.87 -8.28 -10.47
CA ARG A 149 -9.11 -7.51 -10.22
C ARG A 149 -9.61 -7.60 -8.78
N ALA A 150 -8.84 -8.19 -7.86
CA ALA A 150 -9.22 -8.24 -6.45
C ALA A 150 -9.51 -6.83 -5.91
N THR A 151 -10.61 -6.71 -5.16
CA THR A 151 -11.03 -5.47 -4.47
C THR A 151 -11.04 -5.65 -2.95
N LYS A 152 -10.71 -6.84 -2.46
CA LYS A 152 -10.69 -7.18 -1.05
C LYS A 152 -9.48 -8.04 -0.69
N LEU A 153 -9.01 -7.89 0.54
CA LEU A 153 -8.00 -8.74 1.18
C LEU A 153 -8.51 -9.13 2.56
N GLY A 154 -8.74 -10.42 2.79
CA GLY A 154 -9.11 -10.92 4.13
C GLY A 154 -10.40 -10.35 4.73
N GLY A 155 -11.32 -9.87 3.89
CA GLY A 155 -12.58 -9.22 4.31
C GLY A 155 -12.54 -7.69 4.27
N PHE A 156 -11.34 -7.09 4.20
CA PHE A 156 -11.15 -5.65 4.08
C PHE A 156 -11.20 -5.19 2.63
N TRP A 157 -11.73 -4.00 2.39
CA TRP A 157 -11.66 -3.37 1.08
C TRP A 157 -10.26 -2.81 0.82
N LEU A 158 -9.77 -3.03 -0.40
CA LEU A 158 -8.51 -2.49 -0.91
C LEU A 158 -8.70 -1.08 -1.47
#